data_AF-A0AAV6PI79-F1
#
_entry.id   AF-A0AAV6PI79-F1
#
_cell.length_a   1.000
_cell.length_b   1.000
_cell.length_c   1.000
_cell.angle_alpha   90.00
_cell.angle_beta   90.00
_cell.angle_gamma   90.00
#
_symmetry.space_group_name_H-M   'P 1'
#
loop_
_entity.id
_entity.type
_entity.pdbx_description
1 polymer ?
#
loop_
_entity_poly.entity_id
_entity_poly.type
_entity_poly.pdbx_seq_one_letter_code
_entity_poly.pdbx_strand_id
1 'polypeptide(L)'
;KFAYQVAVEYNIKHPQSWDENSMAGPDWFSGFMKRRHNLSMRSAQATSLARATGFNRANVEAFFMKLGDVIERYSFDGCDIWNMDETGVNKG
;
A
#
# COMPACT_ATOMS: atom_id res chain seq x y z
N LYS A 1 -5.13 -1.76 15.71
CA LYS A 1 -5.54 -0.35 15.93
C LYS A 1 -6.48 0.18 14.85
N PHE A 2 -6.14 0.12 13.55
CA PHE A 2 -7.00 0.62 12.46
C PHE A 2 -8.46 0.11 12.52
N ALA A 3 -8.65 -1.20 12.68
CA ALA A 3 -9.99 -1.79 12.76
C ALA A 3 -10.85 -1.24 13.91
N TYR A 4 -10.24 -0.98 15.07
CA TYR A 4 -10.93 -0.37 16.22
C TYR A 4 -11.28 1.09 15.93
N GLN A 5 -10.36 1.87 15.39
CA GLN A 5 -10.61 3.27 15.02
C GLN A 5 -11.77 3.39 14.04
N VAL A 6 -11.79 2.57 12.99
CA VAL A 6 -12.91 2.52 12.04
C VAL A 6 -14.21 2.12 12.75
N ALA A 7 -14.17 1.14 13.66
CA ALA A 7 -15.37 0.75 14.39
C ALA A 7 -15.92 1.88 15.28
N VAL A 8 -15.05 2.63 15.96
CA VAL A 8 -15.44 3.78 16.79
C VAL A 8 -15.96 4.93 15.93
N GLU A 9 -15.22 5.32 14.89
CA GLU A 9 -15.56 6.45 14.00
C GLU A 9 -16.94 6.27 13.34
N TYR A 10 -17.23 5.05 12.89
CA TYR A 10 -18.48 4.70 12.23
C TYR A 10 -19.54 4.13 13.19
N ASN A 11 -19.31 4.18 14.50
CA ASN A 11 -20.19 3.65 15.54
C ASN A 11 -20.66 2.20 15.30
N ILE A 12 -19.75 1.37 14.79
CA ILE A 12 -19.97 -0.04 14.50
C ILE A 12 -19.83 -0.83 15.80
N LYS A 13 -20.84 -1.66 16.11
CA LYS A 13 -20.78 -2.58 17.26
C LYS A 13 -19.55 -3.47 17.17
N HIS A 14 -18.76 -3.50 18.24
CA HIS A 14 -17.56 -4.32 18.38
C HIS A 14 -17.49 -4.93 19.79
N PRO A 15 -16.69 -5.99 20.00
CA PRO A 15 -16.51 -6.59 21.32
C PRO A 15 -15.88 -5.61 22.32
N GLN A 16 -16.34 -5.62 23.57
CA GLN A 16 -15.80 -4.77 24.64
C GLN A 16 -14.30 -4.99 24.88
N SER A 17 -13.80 -6.20 24.61
CA SER A 17 -12.36 -6.50 24.71
C SER A 17 -11.50 -5.67 23.75
N TRP A 18 -12.08 -5.04 22.73
CA TRP A 18 -11.35 -4.12 21.85
C TRP A 18 -11.07 -2.78 22.53
N ASP A 19 -11.92 -2.36 23.46
CA ASP A 19 -11.78 -1.07 24.17
C ASP A 19 -10.57 -1.09 25.09
N GLU A 20 -10.31 -2.23 25.75
CA GLU A 20 -9.22 -2.42 26.72
C GLU A 20 -7.84 -2.02 26.17
N ASN A 21 -7.57 -2.35 24.92
CA ASN A 21 -6.31 -2.07 24.24
C ASN A 21 -6.48 -1.16 23.01
N SER A 22 -7.68 -0.61 22.80
CA SER A 22 -8.05 0.17 21.61
C SER A 22 -7.67 -0.54 20.30
N MET A 23 -7.96 -1.84 20.23
CA MET A 23 -7.50 -2.71 19.15
C MET A 23 -8.35 -3.96 18.98
N ALA A 24 -8.59 -4.32 17.72
CA ALA A 24 -9.18 -5.60 17.38
C ALA A 24 -8.30 -6.80 17.76
N GLY A 25 -8.94 -7.84 18.31
CA GLY A 25 -8.29 -9.10 18.64
C GLY A 25 -7.85 -9.91 17.39
N PRO A 26 -6.99 -10.92 17.58
CA PRO A 26 -6.45 -11.75 16.49
C PRO A 26 -7.53 -12.54 15.72
N ASP A 27 -8.63 -12.91 16.38
CA ASP A 27 -9.76 -13.60 15.75
C ASP A 27 -10.44 -12.75 14.69
N TRP A 28 -10.53 -11.43 14.92
CA TRP A 28 -11.11 -10.52 13.94
C TRP A 28 -10.28 -10.49 12.67
N PHE A 29 -8.96 -10.36 12.79
CA PHE A 29 -8.06 -10.33 11.64
C PHE A 29 -8.08 -11.65 10.88
N SER A 30 -8.04 -12.77 11.59
CA SER A 30 -8.14 -14.11 11.02
C SER A 30 -9.46 -14.30 10.25
N GLY A 31 -10.58 -13.88 10.85
CA GLY A 31 -11.89 -13.93 10.19
C GLY A 31 -12.00 -12.99 8.99
N PHE A 32 -11.40 -11.79 9.07
CA PHE A 32 -11.37 -10.84 7.97
C PHE A 32 -10.61 -11.40 6.76
N MET A 33 -9.42 -11.95 6.97
CA MET A 33 -8.63 -12.58 5.91
C MET A 33 -9.34 -13.80 5.32
N LYS A 34 -9.99 -14.63 6.15
CA LYS A 34 -10.79 -15.77 5.68
C LYS A 34 -11.97 -15.35 4.80
N ARG A 35 -12.62 -14.21 5.06
CA ARG A 35 -13.73 -13.72 4.21
C ARG A 35 -13.26 -13.07 2.92
N ARG A 36 -12.00 -12.67 2.84
CA ARG A 36 -11.46 -11.84 1.76
C ARG A 36 -10.24 -12.49 1.13
N HIS A 37 -10.49 -13.61 0.46
CA HIS A 37 -9.47 -14.49 -0.13
C HIS A 37 -8.57 -13.84 -1.18
N ASN A 38 -8.96 -12.70 -1.74
CA ASN A 38 -8.14 -11.91 -2.67
C ASN A 38 -7.08 -11.05 -1.96
N LEU A 39 -7.09 -10.99 -0.63
CA LEU A 39 -6.05 -10.34 0.15
C LEU A 39 -4.98 -11.36 0.54
N SER A 40 -3.73 -11.02 0.28
CA SER A 40 -2.57 -11.77 0.78
C SER A 40 -1.81 -10.95 1.80
N MET A 41 -1.35 -11.60 2.88
CA MET A 41 -0.32 -11.02 3.73
C MET A 41 0.99 -11.02 2.94
N ARG A 42 1.51 -9.84 2.66
CA ARG A 42 2.82 -9.69 2.02
C ARG A 42 3.83 -9.26 3.07
N SER A 43 4.91 -9.99 3.18
CA SER A 43 6.12 -9.46 3.81
C SER A 43 6.70 -8.40 2.88
N ALA A 44 7.12 -7.26 3.43
CA ALA A 44 7.84 -6.28 2.65
C ALA A 44 9.09 -6.96 2.07
N GLN A 45 9.23 -6.94 0.75
CA GLN A 45 10.43 -7.46 0.11
C GLN A 45 11.61 -6.60 0.56
N ALA A 46 12.71 -7.23 0.98
CA ALA A 46 13.91 -6.51 1.38
C ALA A 46 14.35 -5.57 0.24
N THR A 47 14.32 -4.28 0.52
CA THR A 47 14.80 -3.25 -0.40
C THR A 47 16.32 -3.41 -0.52
N SER A 48 16.83 -3.57 -1.73
CA SER A 48 18.27 -3.62 -1.95
C SER A 48 18.90 -2.29 -1.53
N LEU A 49 20.17 -2.32 -1.08
CA LEU A 49 20.88 -1.10 -0.69
C LEU A 49 20.84 -0.04 -1.80
N ALA A 50 21.00 -0.44 -3.06
CA ALA A 50 20.90 0.44 -4.22
C ALA A 50 19.52 1.12 -4.37
N ARG A 51 18.41 0.42 -4.07
CA ARG A 51 17.07 1.04 -4.07
C ARG A 51 16.90 2.00 -2.90
N ALA A 52 17.44 1.65 -1.73
CA ALA A 52 17.38 2.51 -0.55
C ALA A 52 18.19 3.79 -0.73
N THR A 53 19.40 3.70 -1.30
CA THR A 53 20.25 4.88 -1.59
C THR A 53 19.74 5.69 -2.77
N GLY A 54 19.16 5.02 -3.77
CA GLY A 54 18.53 5.67 -4.93
C GLY A 54 17.28 6.46 -4.57
N PHE A 55 16.53 6.06 -3.53
CA PHE A 55 15.34 6.77 -3.05
C PHE A 55 15.70 7.91 -2.09
N ASN A 56 16.34 8.96 -2.63
CA ASN A 56 16.71 10.17 -1.89
C ASN A 56 16.01 11.40 -2.48
N ARG A 57 16.02 12.52 -1.72
CA ARG A 57 15.31 13.76 -2.08
C ARG A 57 15.65 14.25 -3.48
N ALA A 58 16.94 14.30 -3.84
CA ALA A 58 17.38 14.82 -5.13
C ALA A 58 16.88 13.96 -6.29
N ASN A 59 16.94 12.63 -6.14
CA ASN A 59 16.46 11.71 -7.16
C ASN A 59 14.93 11.74 -7.30
N VAL A 60 14.20 11.86 -6.19
CA VAL A 60 12.73 11.98 -6.19
C VAL A 60 12.31 13.30 -6.84
N GLU A 61 12.95 14.40 -6.49
CA GLU A 61 12.70 15.72 -7.07
C GLU A 61 12.96 15.71 -8.59
N ALA A 62 14.12 15.20 -9.01
CA ALA A 62 14.45 15.09 -10.44
C ALA A 62 13.48 14.18 -11.21
N PHE A 63 12.96 13.13 -10.59
CA PHE A 63 11.94 12.26 -11.19
C PHE A 63 10.63 13.02 -11.41
N PHE A 64 10.11 13.69 -10.38
CA PHE A 64 8.82 14.39 -10.49
C PHE A 64 8.88 15.62 -11.39
N MET A 65 10.02 16.33 -11.46
CA MET A 65 10.21 17.39 -12.46
C MET A 65 10.08 16.85 -13.88
N LYS A 66 10.81 15.78 -14.22
CA LYS A 66 10.73 15.15 -15.54
C LYS A 66 9.34 14.61 -15.86
N LEU A 67 8.66 14.05 -14.87
CA LEU A 67 7.28 13.58 -15.03
C LEU A 67 6.35 14.75 -15.37
N GLY A 68 6.50 15.88 -14.68
CA GLY A 68 5.75 17.11 -14.96
C GLY A 68 5.97 17.60 -16.39
N ASP A 69 7.22 17.71 -16.84
CA ASP A 69 7.57 18.15 -18.19
C ASP A 69 6.90 17.28 -19.28
N VAL A 70 6.85 15.97 -19.05
CA VAL A 70 6.28 15.00 -19.99
C VAL A 70 4.75 15.04 -19.97
N ILE A 71 4.13 15.20 -18.79
CA ILE A 71 2.68 15.43 -18.69
C ILE A 71 2.28 16.71 -19.41
N GLU A 72 2.99 17.82 -19.19
CA GLU A 72 2.69 19.09 -19.86
C GLU A 72 2.83 18.97 -21.39
N ARG A 73 3.87 18.28 -21.85
CA ARG A 73 4.14 18.10 -23.28
C ARG A 73 3.09 17.26 -24.02
N TYR A 74 2.57 16.22 -23.39
CA TYR A 74 1.69 15.25 -24.06
C TYR A 74 0.25 15.26 -23.56
N SER A 75 -0.03 15.98 -22.47
CA SER A 75 -1.37 16.20 -21.89
C SER A 75 -2.16 14.90 -21.64
N PHE A 76 -1.48 13.82 -21.25
CA PHE A 76 -2.15 12.57 -20.86
C PHE A 76 -2.67 12.66 -19.42
N ASP A 77 -3.78 11.98 -19.14
CA ASP A 77 -4.41 11.97 -17.82
C ASP A 77 -3.86 10.80 -16.96
N GLY A 78 -4.18 10.79 -15.67
CA GLY A 78 -3.74 9.72 -14.77
C GLY A 78 -4.19 8.32 -15.22
N CYS A 79 -5.29 8.22 -15.98
CA CYS A 79 -5.79 6.99 -16.57
C CYS A 79 -4.92 6.44 -17.71
N ASP A 80 -4.04 7.26 -18.28
CA ASP A 80 -3.14 6.89 -19.36
C ASP A 80 -1.75 6.44 -18.85
N ILE A 81 -1.52 6.51 -17.54
CA ILE A 81 -0.24 6.17 -16.90
C ILE A 81 -0.29 4.75 -16.37
N TRP A 82 0.46 3.86 -17.00
CA TRP A 82 0.54 2.44 -16.62
C TRP A 82 1.88 2.15 -15.95
N ASN A 83 1.86 1.58 -14.75
CA ASN A 83 3.08 1.07 -14.13
C ASN A 83 3.50 -0.24 -14.80
N MET A 84 4.57 -0.21 -15.57
CA MET A 84 5.18 -1.40 -16.19
C MET A 84 6.24 -1.96 -15.24
N ASP A 85 5.78 -2.70 -14.24
CA ASP A 85 6.63 -3.58 -13.42
C ASP A 85 7.05 -4.79 -14.29
N GLU A 86 8.35 -5.08 -14.32
CA GLU A 86 8.86 -6.32 -14.94
C GLU A 86 8.36 -7.53 -14.14
N THR A 87 7.21 -8.09 -14.54
CA THR A 87 6.93 -9.50 -14.27
C THR A 87 7.96 -10.30 -15.05
N GLY A 88 9.06 -10.67 -14.38
CA GLY A 88 10.12 -11.49 -14.95
C GLY A 88 9.52 -12.72 -15.61
N VAL A 89 9.62 -12.80 -16.94
CA VAL A 89 9.30 -14.01 -17.67
C VAL A 89 10.41 -15.02 -17.36
N ASN A 90 10.21 -15.84 -16.33
CA ASN A 90 11.04 -17.02 -16.13
C ASN A 90 10.77 -17.98 -17.29
N LYS A 91 11.67 -18.02 -18.28
CA LYS A 91 11.76 -19.17 -19.18
C LYS A 91 12.37 -20.31 -18.37
N GLY A 92 11.53 -21.30 -18.05
CA GLY A 92 11.97 -22.58 -17.51
C GLY A 92 12.74 -23.40 -18.52
#